data_AF-A0AB72ZMB1-F1
#
_entry.id   AF-A0AB72ZMB1-F1
#
_cell.length_a   1.000
_cell.length_b   1.000
_cell.length_c   1.000
_cell.angle_alpha   90.00
_cell.angle_beta   90.00
_cell.angle_gamma   90.00
#
_symmetry.space_group_name_H-M   'P 1'
#
loop_
_entity.id
_entity.type
_entity.pdbx_description
1 polymer ?
#
loop_
_entity_poly.entity_id
_entity_poly.type
_entity_poly.pdbx_seq_one_letter_code
_entity_poly.pdbx_strand_id
1 'polypeptide(L)'
;MRQLAERLNSLDEKKRGYMTVSELKSAVFAIQQPLAQAVPLEELLRQYQEQLESGQTPSSALRQQIDSRFSQLLNRYALLVVPPGVQ
;
A
#
# COMPACT_ATOMS: atom_id res chain seq x y z
N MET A 1 -2.59 -6.72 -3.23
CA MET A 1 -4.02 -6.38 -3.00
C MET A 1 -4.91 -7.61 -2.94
N ARG A 2 -4.95 -8.51 -3.94
CA ARG A 2 -5.82 -9.72 -3.89
C ARG A 2 -5.55 -10.66 -2.71
N GLN A 3 -4.28 -10.95 -2.42
CA GLN A 3 -3.90 -11.75 -1.24
C GLN A 3 -4.29 -11.10 0.09
N LEU A 4 -4.40 -9.77 0.14
CA LEU A 4 -4.81 -9.06 1.35
C LEU A 4 -6.32 -9.19 1.56
N ALA A 5 -7.10 -9.01 0.47
CA ALA A 5 -8.55 -9.18 0.47
C ALA A 5 -8.95 -10.65 0.73
N GLU A 6 -8.22 -11.63 0.16
CA GLU A 6 -8.42 -13.06 0.43
C GLU A 6 -8.05 -13.43 1.87
N ARG A 7 -7.02 -12.81 2.45
CA ARG A 7 -6.67 -12.99 3.87
C ARG A 7 -7.67 -12.31 4.79
N LEU A 8 -8.18 -11.13 4.44
CA LEU A 8 -9.27 -10.49 5.18
C LEU A 8 -10.55 -11.33 5.12
N ASN A 9 -10.92 -11.82 3.94
CA ASN A 9 -12.08 -12.69 3.78
C ASN A 9 -11.94 -13.99 4.57
N SER A 10 -10.75 -14.61 4.60
CA SER A 10 -10.52 -15.81 5.42
C SER A 10 -10.46 -15.52 6.93
N LEU A 11 -10.14 -14.29 7.35
CA LEU A 11 -10.29 -13.83 8.74
C LEU A 11 -11.76 -13.58 9.10
N ASP A 12 -12.55 -13.01 8.20
CA ASP A 12 -14.01 -12.85 8.39
C ASP A 12 -14.72 -14.22 8.37
N GLU A 13 -14.27 -15.19 7.56
CA GLU A 13 -14.78 -16.57 7.60
C GLU A 13 -14.46 -17.28 8.93
N LYS A 14 -13.32 -16.96 9.55
CA LYS A 14 -12.95 -17.45 10.90
C LYS A 14 -13.73 -16.77 12.04
N LYS A 15 -14.43 -15.66 11.78
CA LYS A 15 -15.24 -14.90 12.76
C LYS A 15 -16.49 -15.64 13.26
N ARG A 16 -16.70 -16.91 12.87
CA ARG A 16 -17.63 -17.82 13.55
C ARG A 16 -17.12 -18.32 14.90
N GLY A 17 -15.83 -18.11 15.22
CA GLY A 17 -15.24 -18.37 16.54
C GLY A 17 -14.34 -17.21 16.96
N TYR A 18 -14.31 -16.92 18.26
CA TYR A 18 -13.52 -15.84 18.85
C TYR A 18 -12.04 -15.92 18.40
N MET A 19 -11.57 -14.91 17.65
CA MET A 19 -10.17 -14.82 17.25
C MET A 19 -9.29 -14.48 18.46
N THR A 20 -8.17 -15.18 18.63
CA THR A 20 -7.23 -14.89 19.70
C THR A 20 -6.43 -13.62 19.41
N VAL A 21 -5.94 -12.93 20.46
CA VAL A 21 -5.12 -11.71 20.32
C VAL A 21 -3.85 -11.97 19.51
N SER A 22 -3.28 -13.17 19.57
CA SER A 22 -2.08 -13.57 18.82
C SER A 22 -2.37 -13.71 17.32
N GLU A 23 -3.55 -14.19 16.95
CA GLU A 23 -3.99 -14.29 15.55
C GLU A 23 -4.26 -12.90 14.95
N LEU A 24 -4.88 -12.00 15.71
CA LEU A 24 -5.08 -10.60 15.29
C LEU A 24 -3.74 -9.89 15.04
N LYS A 25 -2.77 -10.02 15.96
CA LYS A 25 -1.42 -9.44 15.79
C LYS A 25 -0.71 -9.98 14.54
N SER A 26 -0.83 -11.29 14.29
CA SER A 26 -0.22 -11.93 13.13
C SER A 26 -0.86 -11.47 11.82
N ALA A 27 -2.18 -11.28 11.81
CA ALA A 27 -2.91 -10.73 10.66
C ALA A 27 -2.48 -9.28 10.37
N VAL A 28 -2.43 -8.42 11.38
CA VAL A 28 -1.97 -7.02 11.24
C VAL A 28 -0.51 -6.98 10.75
N PHE A 29 0.37 -7.81 11.29
CA PHE A 29 1.78 -7.86 10.87
C PHE A 29 1.93 -8.36 9.43
N ALA A 30 1.15 -9.36 9.01
CA ALA A 30 1.14 -9.86 7.64
C ALA A 30 0.54 -8.86 6.64
N ILE A 31 -0.44 -8.05 7.07
CA ILE A 31 -0.98 -6.93 6.29
C ILE A 31 0.07 -5.83 6.16
N GLN A 32 0.79 -5.53 7.24
CA GLN A 32 1.80 -4.49 7.27
C GLN A 32 3.07 -4.89 6.52
N GLN A 33 3.48 -6.16 6.49
CA GLN A 33 4.75 -6.59 5.87
C GLN A 33 4.96 -6.13 4.41
N PRO A 34 3.99 -6.30 3.50
CA PRO A 34 4.10 -5.80 2.13
C PRO A 34 4.07 -4.27 2.06
N LEU A 35 3.39 -3.61 3.01
CA LEU A 35 3.34 -2.16 3.13
C LEU A 35 4.55 -1.58 3.89
N ALA A 36 5.32 -2.40 4.61
CA ALA A 36 6.43 -1.97 5.45
C ALA A 36 7.73 -1.81 4.66
N GLN A 37 7.79 -2.30 3.43
CA GLN A 37 8.99 -2.17 2.58
C GLN A 37 9.17 -0.74 2.03
N ALA A 38 8.13 0.11 2.08
CA ALA A 38 8.17 1.51 1.65
C ALA A 38 6.92 2.25 2.13
N VAL A 39 7.05 3.54 2.46
CA VAL A 39 5.88 4.42 2.67
C VAL A 39 4.99 4.36 1.42
N PRO A 40 3.70 4.00 1.54
CA PRO A 40 2.81 3.88 0.40
C PRO A 40 2.62 5.25 -0.27
N LEU A 41 2.45 5.24 -1.59
CA LEU A 41 2.24 6.46 -2.38
C LEU A 41 1.09 7.32 -1.84
N GLU A 42 -0.01 6.68 -1.41
CA GLU A 42 -1.17 7.36 -0.83
C GLU A 42 -0.79 8.19 0.41
N GLU A 43 0.08 7.66 1.27
CA GLU A 43 0.52 8.37 2.48
C GLU A 43 1.46 9.54 2.15
N LEU A 44 2.29 9.40 1.11
CA LEU A 44 3.12 10.52 0.63
C LEU A 44 2.26 11.66 0.05
N LEU A 45 1.19 11.31 -0.68
CA LEU A 45 0.25 12.28 -1.22
C LEU A 45 -0.55 12.99 -0.11
N ARG A 46 -0.97 12.24 0.93
CA ARG A 46 -1.61 12.80 2.12
C ARG A 46 -0.72 13.84 2.79
N GLN A 47 0.56 13.52 3.04
CA GLN A 47 1.52 14.46 3.62
C GLN A 47 1.77 15.69 2.74
N TYR A 48 1.79 15.50 1.41
CA TYR A 48 1.93 16.61 0.47
C TYR A 48 0.73 17.55 0.51
N GLN A 49 -0.47 16.99 0.60
CA GLN A 49 -1.71 17.76 0.75
C GLN A 49 -1.74 18.51 2.08
N GLU A 50 -1.35 17.89 3.20
CA GLU A 50 -1.25 18.58 4.50
C GLU A 50 -0.29 19.78 4.48
N GLN A 51 0.82 19.68 3.74
CA GLN A 51 1.75 20.80 3.55
C GLN A 51 1.10 21.94 2.78
N LEU A 52 0.36 21.63 1.70
CA LEU A 52 -0.38 22.64 0.94
C LEU A 52 -1.46 23.33 1.79
N GLU A 53 -2.24 22.54 2.54
CA GLU A 53 -3.36 23.03 3.36
C GLU A 53 -2.89 23.88 4.55
N SER A 54 -1.71 23.57 5.10
CA SER A 54 -1.07 24.38 6.15
C SER A 54 -0.42 25.68 5.64
N GLY A 55 -0.53 25.97 4.33
CA GLY A 55 0.09 27.14 3.71
C GLY A 55 1.62 27.04 3.61
N GLN A 56 2.18 25.86 3.85
CA GLN A 56 3.61 25.60 3.69
C GLN A 56 3.92 25.27 2.24
N THR A 57 5.09 25.68 1.77
CA THR A 57 5.57 25.21 0.47
C THR A 57 5.97 23.74 0.61
N PRO A 58 5.39 22.81 -0.17
CA PRO A 58 5.71 21.40 -0.01
C PRO A 58 7.18 21.10 -0.26
N SER A 59 7.74 20.17 0.52
CA SER A 59 9.15 19.81 0.43
C SER A 59 9.51 19.27 -0.97
N SER A 60 10.60 19.78 -1.55
CA SER A 60 11.13 19.29 -2.83
C SER A 60 11.53 17.82 -2.76
N ALA A 61 12.08 17.39 -1.61
CA ALA A 61 12.41 15.99 -1.36
C ALA A 61 11.16 15.10 -1.30
N LEU A 62 10.08 15.58 -0.68
CA LEU A 62 8.80 14.87 -0.64
C LEU A 62 8.23 14.70 -2.06
N ARG A 63 8.28 15.76 -2.86
CA ARG A 63 7.85 15.70 -4.26
C ARG A 63 8.66 14.70 -5.09
N GLN A 64 9.98 14.70 -4.96
CA GLN A 64 10.85 13.73 -5.64
C GLN A 64 10.54 12.27 -5.23
N GLN A 65 10.23 12.04 -3.95
CA GLN A 65 9.83 10.71 -3.48
C GLN A 65 8.50 10.27 -4.11
N ILE A 66 7.52 11.17 -4.19
CA ILE A 66 6.24 10.92 -4.87
C ILE A 66 6.48 10.55 -6.33
N ASP A 67 7.25 11.37 -7.07
CA ASP A 67 7.51 11.16 -8.50
C ASP A 67 8.17 9.80 -8.78
N SER A 68 9.17 9.42 -7.96
CA SER A 68 9.85 8.13 -8.05
C SER A 68 8.90 6.96 -7.80
N ARG A 69 8.09 7.04 -6.74
CA ARG A 69 7.11 5.99 -6.39
C ARG A 69 6.01 5.86 -7.43
N PHE A 70 5.52 6.97 -7.96
CA PHE A 70 4.51 7.00 -9.01
C PHE A 70 5.05 6.32 -10.28
N SER A 71 6.28 6.65 -10.68
CA SER A 71 6.95 6.04 -11.83
C SER A 71 7.14 4.52 -11.66
N GLN A 72 7.57 4.07 -10.47
CA GLN A 72 7.69 2.63 -10.18
C GLN A 72 6.35 1.92 -10.27
N LEU A 73 5.28 2.54 -9.76
CA LEU A 73 3.93 1.98 -9.80
C LEU A 73 3.40 1.87 -11.23
N LEU A 74 3.57 2.90 -12.05
CA LEU A 74 3.19 2.89 -13.47
C LEU A 74 3.95 1.81 -14.25
N ASN A 75 5.27 1.70 -14.07
CA ASN A 75 6.07 0.67 -14.71
C ASN A 75 5.59 -0.74 -14.34
N ARG A 76 5.33 -0.98 -13.05
CA ARG A 76 4.79 -2.26 -12.59
C ARG A 76 3.41 -2.53 -13.17
N TYR A 77 2.53 -1.54 -13.22
CA TYR A 77 1.21 -1.67 -13.81
C TYR A 77 1.31 -2.03 -15.29
N ALA A 78 2.17 -1.34 -16.06
CA ALA A 78 2.41 -1.64 -17.46
C ALA A 78 2.83 -3.10 -17.66
N LEU A 79 3.78 -3.61 -16.87
CA LEU A 79 4.21 -5.01 -16.93
C LEU A 79 3.10 -6.03 -16.61
N LEU A 80 2.10 -5.65 -15.80
CA LEU A 80 0.97 -6.52 -15.48
C LEU A 80 -0.13 -6.49 -16.55
N VAL A 81 -0.22 -5.39 -17.30
CA VAL A 81 -1.22 -5.20 -18.37
C VAL A 81 -0.70 -5.67 -19.73
N VAL A 82 0.62 -5.73 -19.92
CA VAL A 82 1.22 -6.35 -21.09
C VAL A 82 0.97 -7.87 -21.04
N PRO A 83 0.25 -8.45 -22.01
CA PRO A 83 -0.07 -9.88 -22.01
C PRO A 83 1.20 -10.71 -22.19
N PRO A 84 1.32 -11.86 -21.50
CA PRO A 84 2.45 -12.78 -21.68
C PRO A 84 2.29 -13.47 -23.05
N GLY A 85 2.94 -12.96 -24.10
CA GLY A 85 2.89 -13.63 -25.41
C GLY A 85 3.20 -12.79 -26.65
N VAL A 86 3.69 -11.56 -26.52
CA VAL A 86 4.13 -10.77 -27.69
C VAL A 86 5.63 -10.50 -27.58
N GLN A 87 6.43 -11.51 -27.93
CA GLN A 87 7.84 -11.38 -28.29
C GLN A 87 8.12 -12.30 -29.48
#